data_AF-A0A5C4PSM7-F1
#
_entry.id   AF-A0A5C4PSM7-F1
#
_cell.length_a   1.000
_cell.length_b   1.000
_cell.length_c   1.000
_cell.angle_alpha   90.00
_cell.angle_beta   90.00
_cell.angle_gamma   90.00
#
_symmetry.space_group_name_H-M   'P 1'
#
loop_
_entity.id
_entity.type
_entity.pdbx_description
1 polymer ?
#
loop_
_entity_poly.entity_id
_entity_poly.type
_entity_poly.pdbx_seq_one_letter_code
_entity_poly.pdbx_strand_id
1 'polypeptide(L)'
;MEMKALINYFYMDGNNIKEKKDFYIKLDEFLGFNAYVEGSAQVPVLDVLWDVMTCGAGLNCVLYWQHSESSKKNLGIEYFNKIIDTLKEVENYQIKQCELYEQYKNDSPFKFYLE
;
A
#
# COMPACT_ATOMS: atom_id res chain seq x y z
N MET A 1 -10.05 -15.05 25.05
CA MET A 1 -9.52 -13.67 24.97
C MET A 1 -9.08 -13.47 23.54
N GLU A 2 -9.88 -12.78 22.73
CA GLU A 2 -9.51 -12.50 21.34
C GLU A 2 -8.38 -11.47 21.35
N MET A 3 -7.22 -11.84 20.81
CA MET A 3 -6.16 -10.89 20.53
C MET A 3 -6.68 -9.96 19.43
N LYS A 4 -6.85 -8.68 19.74
CA LYS A 4 -7.06 -7.67 18.70
C LYS A 4 -5.80 -7.64 17.85
N ALA A 5 -5.97 -7.74 16.53
CA ALA A 5 -4.85 -7.59 15.61
C ALA A 5 -4.19 -6.21 15.80
N LEU A 6 -2.86 -6.18 15.82
CA LEU A 6 -2.10 -4.93 15.94
C LEU A 6 -2.25 -4.16 14.62
N ILE A 7 -2.70 -2.91 14.70
CA ILE A 7 -2.75 -2.03 13.52
C ILE A 7 -1.38 -1.37 13.32
N ASN A 8 -0.81 -1.58 12.14
CA ASN A 8 0.40 -0.92 11.67
C ASN A 8 0.06 0.40 11.00
N TYR A 9 0.57 1.48 11.59
CA TYR A 9 0.42 2.83 11.06
C TYR A 9 1.69 3.25 10.32
N PHE A 10 1.54 3.75 9.10
CA PHE A 10 2.64 4.21 8.29
C PHE A 10 2.40 5.62 7.76
N TYR A 11 3.42 6.46 7.91
CA TYR A 11 3.39 7.87 7.55
C TYR A 11 4.35 8.08 6.38
N MET A 12 3.79 8.28 5.20
CA MET A 12 4.52 8.52 3.97
C MET A 12 4.60 10.02 3.70
N ASP A 13 5.79 10.60 3.76
CA ASP A 13 6.00 12.00 3.41
C ASP A 13 6.25 12.16 1.91
N GLY A 14 5.28 12.75 1.22
CA GLY A 14 5.31 13.00 -0.21
C GLY A 14 6.39 13.98 -0.69
N ASN A 15 7.04 14.71 0.23
CA ASN A 15 8.24 15.48 -0.08
C ASN A 15 9.42 14.58 -0.44
N ASN A 16 9.44 13.33 0.04
CA ASN A 16 10.52 12.38 -0.23
C ASN A 16 10.29 11.52 -1.49
N ILE A 17 9.17 11.73 -2.20
CA ILE A 17 8.84 11.01 -3.43
C ILE A 17 9.17 11.90 -4.63
N LYS A 18 10.34 11.69 -5.24
CA LYS A 18 10.83 12.43 -6.40
C LYS A 18 10.67 11.66 -7.70
N GLU A 19 10.61 10.34 -7.62
CA GLU A 19 10.34 9.45 -8.74
C GLU A 19 9.52 8.23 -8.31
N LYS A 20 9.06 7.44 -9.28
CA LYS A 20 8.25 6.24 -9.03
C LYS A 20 8.96 5.24 -8.11
N LYS A 21 10.29 5.15 -8.24
CA LYS A 21 11.14 4.28 -7.42
C LYS A 21 11.01 4.62 -5.93
N ASP A 22 11.03 5.89 -5.56
CA ASP A 22 10.93 6.31 -4.16
C ASP A 22 9.62 5.86 -3.52
N PHE A 23 8.51 5.95 -4.26
CA PHE A 23 7.21 5.47 -3.80
C PHE A 23 7.25 3.98 -3.47
N TYR A 24 7.80 3.15 -4.37
CA TYR A 24 7.88 1.71 -4.15
C TYR A 24 8.83 1.32 -3.02
N ILE A 25 9.95 2.03 -2.84
CA ILE A 25 10.84 1.81 -1.70
C ILE A 25 10.09 2.06 -0.38
N LYS A 26 9.35 3.18 -0.28
CA LYS A 26 8.55 3.48 0.92
C LYS A 26 7.44 2.48 1.17
N LEU A 27 6.85 1.95 0.11
CA LEU A 27 5.81 0.95 0.22
C LEU A 27 6.35 -0.42 0.62
N ASP A 28 7.55 -0.79 0.14
CA ASP A 28 8.24 -2.02 0.55
C ASP A 28 8.71 -1.96 2.01
N GLU A 29 9.25 -0.81 2.44
CA GLU A 29 9.54 -0.54 3.86
C GLU A 29 8.32 -0.74 4.76
N PHE A 30 7.12 -0.38 4.27
CA PHE A 30 5.87 -0.50 5.01
C PHE A 30 5.33 -1.93 5.04
N LEU A 31 5.23 -2.56 3.88
CA LEU A 31 4.57 -3.85 3.70
C LEU A 31 5.51 -5.04 3.96
N GLY A 32 6.83 -4.80 3.98
CA GLY A 32 7.86 -5.80 4.28
C GLY A 32 7.95 -6.94 3.27
N PHE A 33 7.53 -6.72 2.00
CA PHE A 33 7.47 -7.79 1.00
C PHE A 33 8.84 -8.08 0.35
N ASN A 34 9.86 -7.23 0.57
CA ASN A 34 11.22 -7.33 0.02
C ASN A 34 11.28 -7.50 -1.51
N ALA A 35 10.27 -7.03 -2.26
CA ALA A 35 10.29 -7.18 -3.73
C ALA A 35 11.06 -6.05 -4.42
N TYR A 36 11.54 -5.04 -3.69
CA TYR A 36 12.54 -4.13 -4.22
C TYR A 36 13.96 -4.66 -3.95
N VAL A 37 14.43 -5.58 -4.81
CA VAL A 37 15.85 -5.98 -4.81
C VAL A 37 16.64 -4.96 -5.62
N GLU A 38 17.50 -4.20 -4.93
CA GLU A 38 18.42 -3.23 -5.53
C GLU A 38 19.19 -3.86 -6.70
N GLY A 39 19.07 -3.29 -7.91
CA GLY A 39 19.73 -3.80 -9.13
C GLY A 39 18.89 -4.72 -10.03
N SER A 40 17.66 -5.09 -9.64
CA SER A 40 16.71 -5.73 -10.55
C SER A 40 15.82 -4.67 -11.22
N ALA A 41 15.80 -4.64 -12.55
CA ALA A 41 15.11 -3.64 -13.37
C ALA A 41 13.57 -3.73 -13.32
N GLN A 42 13.00 -4.47 -12.38
CA GLN A 42 11.57 -4.65 -12.26
C GLN A 42 11.05 -3.70 -11.19
N VAL A 43 10.63 -2.53 -11.66
CA VAL A 43 9.71 -1.66 -10.92
C VAL A 43 8.52 -2.51 -10.51
N PRO A 44 8.14 -2.63 -9.22
CA PRO A 44 6.90 -3.30 -8.87
C PRO A 44 5.79 -2.60 -9.64
N VAL A 45 5.03 -3.30 -10.46
CA VAL A 45 3.90 -2.68 -11.17
C VAL A 45 2.78 -2.48 -10.14
N LEU A 46 1.83 -1.59 -10.40
CA LEU A 46 0.65 -1.44 -9.54
C LEU A 46 -0.11 -2.77 -9.33
N ASP A 47 -0.01 -3.69 -10.30
CA ASP A 47 -0.52 -5.06 -10.19
C ASP A 47 0.17 -5.85 -9.06
N VAL A 48 1.47 -5.67 -8.86
CA VAL A 48 2.19 -6.32 -7.74
C VAL A 48 1.73 -5.74 -6.41
N LEU A 49 1.50 -4.43 -6.35
CA LEU A 49 0.93 -3.80 -5.16
C LEU A 49 -0.45 -4.37 -4.86
N TRP A 50 -1.31 -4.49 -5.88
CA TRP A 50 -2.61 -5.13 -5.76
C TRP A 50 -2.51 -6.55 -5.20
N ASP A 51 -1.69 -7.40 -5.81
CA ASP A 51 -1.54 -8.80 -5.40
C ASP A 51 -1.05 -8.91 -3.95
N VAL A 52 0.01 -8.17 -3.59
CA VAL A 52 0.58 -8.20 -2.23
C VAL A 52 -0.45 -7.76 -1.19
N MET A 53 -1.16 -6.66 -1.45
CA MET A 53 -2.12 -6.12 -0.50
C MET A 53 -3.33 -7.04 -0.33
N THR A 54 -3.85 -7.59 -1.43
CA THR A 54 -5.02 -8.46 -1.43
C THR A 54 -4.73 -9.89 -0.94
N CYS A 55 -3.47 -10.34 -1.00
CA CYS A 55 -3.01 -11.59 -0.37
C CYS A 55 -2.84 -11.51 1.15
N GLY A 56 -3.05 -10.34 1.77
CA GLY A 56 -3.10 -10.17 3.21
C GLY A 56 -2.10 -9.17 3.79
N ALA A 57 -1.10 -8.72 3.03
CA ALA A 57 -0.11 -7.74 3.54
C ALA A 57 -0.72 -6.36 3.80
N GLY A 58 -1.85 -6.05 3.15
CA GLY A 58 -2.62 -4.82 3.40
C GLY A 58 -3.50 -4.89 4.64
N LEU A 59 -3.60 -6.04 5.31
CA LEU A 59 -4.43 -6.18 6.50
C LEU A 59 -3.81 -5.52 7.72
N ASN A 60 -4.67 -4.94 8.55
CA ASN A 60 -4.28 -4.18 9.73
C ASN A 60 -3.32 -3.03 9.41
N CYS A 61 -3.35 -2.50 8.19
CA CYS A 61 -2.45 -1.46 7.73
C CYS A 61 -3.21 -0.15 7.51
N VAL A 62 -2.66 0.95 8.01
CA VAL A 62 -3.18 2.31 7.78
C VAL A 62 -2.07 3.19 7.23
N LEU A 63 -2.27 3.70 6.00
CA LEU A 63 -1.36 4.62 5.32
C LEU A 63 -1.84 6.07 5.50
N TYR A 64 -0.99 6.92 6.07
CA TYR A 64 -1.13 8.38 6.03
C TYR A 64 -0.15 8.95 5.02
N TRP A 65 -0.64 9.41 3.87
CA TRP A 65 0.18 10.03 2.84
C TRP A 65 0.14 11.55 2.98
N GLN A 66 1.17 12.08 3.62
CA GLN A 66 1.33 13.51 3.88
C GLN A 66 1.96 14.22 2.70
N HIS A 67 1.64 15.50 2.49
CA HIS A 67 2.18 16.30 1.40
C HIS A 67 2.00 15.62 0.02
N SER A 68 0.85 14.99 -0.20
CA SER A 68 0.60 14.13 -1.36
C SER A 68 0.67 14.89 -2.70
N GLU A 69 0.36 16.19 -2.69
CA GLU A 69 0.52 17.08 -3.85
C GLU A 69 1.99 17.21 -4.32
N SER A 70 2.98 17.09 -3.42
CA SER A 70 4.39 17.02 -3.82
C SER A 70 4.67 15.75 -4.63
N SER A 71 4.17 14.60 -4.16
CA SER A 71 4.28 13.34 -4.90
C SER A 71 3.59 13.43 -6.25
N LYS A 72 2.37 13.96 -6.30
CA LYS A 72 1.61 14.15 -7.54
C LYS A 72 2.35 15.01 -8.57
N LYS A 73 3.00 16.08 -8.12
CA LYS A 73 3.83 16.93 -8.99
C LYS A 73 5.00 16.14 -9.58
N ASN A 74 5.69 15.33 -8.78
CA ASN A 74 6.91 14.63 -9.21
C ASN A 74 6.60 13.36 -10.03
N LEU A 75 5.55 12.62 -9.63
CA LEU A 75 5.11 11.39 -10.29
C LEU A 75 4.32 11.62 -11.58
N GLY A 76 3.73 12.81 -11.71
CA GLY A 76 2.77 13.14 -12.76
C GLY A 76 1.35 12.70 -12.38
N ILE A 77 0.37 13.54 -12.73
CA ILE A 77 -1.03 13.36 -12.34
C ILE A 77 -1.62 12.01 -12.76
N GLU A 78 -1.29 11.52 -13.96
CA GLU A 78 -1.82 10.26 -14.46
C GLU A 78 -1.35 9.08 -13.61
N TYR A 79 -0.05 9.01 -13.30
CA TYR A 79 0.49 7.90 -12.52
C TYR A 79 0.11 7.99 -11.05
N PHE A 80 0.08 9.21 -10.49
CA PHE A 80 -0.44 9.44 -9.15
C PHE A 80 -1.89 8.95 -9.01
N ASN A 81 -2.77 9.31 -9.94
CA ASN A 81 -4.16 8.85 -9.91
C ASN A 81 -4.27 7.32 -10.00
N LYS A 82 -3.46 6.66 -10.84
CA LYS A 82 -3.44 5.19 -10.89
C LYS A 82 -3.07 4.56 -9.55
N ILE A 83 -2.10 5.13 -8.82
CA ILE A 83 -1.77 4.66 -7.46
C ILE A 83 -2.99 4.80 -6.54
N ILE A 84 -3.63 5.97 -6.55
CA ILE A 84 -4.81 6.21 -5.69
C ILE A 84 -5.94 5.25 -6.04
N ASP A 85 -6.19 5.00 -7.31
CA ASP A 85 -7.22 4.08 -7.75
C ASP A 85 -6.92 2.65 -7.27
N THR A 86 -5.68 2.16 -7.41
CA THR A 86 -5.26 0.87 -6.84
C THR A 86 -5.46 0.81 -5.32
N LEU A 87 -5.07 1.85 -4.57
CA LEU A 87 -5.24 1.89 -3.11
C LEU A 87 -6.72 1.89 -2.70
N LYS A 88 -7.59 2.58 -3.44
CA LYS A 88 -9.04 2.54 -3.21
C LYS A 88 -9.62 1.17 -3.49
N GLU A 89 -9.21 0.53 -4.57
CA GLU A 89 -9.69 -0.82 -4.88
C GLU A 89 -9.28 -1.79 -3.76
N VAL A 90 -8.05 -1.67 -3.23
CA VAL A 90 -7.55 -2.47 -2.10
C VAL A 90 -8.34 -2.19 -0.82
N GLU A 91 -8.60 -0.93 -0.48
CA GLU A 91 -9.42 -0.55 0.68
C GLU A 91 -10.84 -1.13 0.60
N ASN A 92 -11.39 -1.22 -0.61
CA ASN A 92 -12.71 -1.80 -0.86
C ASN A 92 -12.70 -3.32 -1.03
N TYR A 93 -11.53 -3.95 -1.10
CA TYR A 93 -11.40 -5.39 -1.29
C TYR A 93 -11.88 -6.13 -0.04
N GLN A 94 -13.02 -6.82 -0.15
CA GLN A 94 -13.53 -7.63 0.94
C GLN A 94 -12.84 -8.99 0.95
N ILE A 95 -12.10 -9.27 2.03
CA ILE A 95 -11.42 -10.56 2.31
C ILE A 95 -12.38 -11.77 2.24
N LYS A 96 -13.70 -11.53 2.32
CA LYS A 96 -14.74 -12.56 2.17
C LYS A 96 -14.64 -13.37 0.87
N GLN A 97 -13.91 -12.88 -0.13
CA GLN A 97 -13.70 -13.56 -1.41
C GLN A 97 -12.42 -14.41 -1.45
N CYS A 98 -11.61 -14.41 -0.39
CA CYS A 98 -10.36 -15.15 -0.31
C CYS A 98 -10.57 -16.51 0.39
N GLU A 99 -9.92 -17.56 -0.11
CA GLU A 99 -9.91 -18.91 0.51
C GLU A 99 -9.39 -18.88 1.97
N LEU A 100 -8.72 -17.78 2.34
CA LEU A 100 -8.14 -17.54 3.67
C LEU A 100 -9.05 -16.73 4.61
N TYR A 101 -10.33 -16.51 4.27
CA TYR A 101 -11.24 -15.68 5.07
C TYR A 101 -11.26 -16.04 6.57
N GLU A 102 -11.29 -17.33 6.91
CA GLU A 102 -11.33 -17.76 8.32
C GLU A 102 -10.09 -17.34 9.11
N GLN A 103 -8.93 -17.22 8.44
CA GLN A 103 -7.68 -16.77 9.04
C GLN A 103 -7.69 -15.25 9.31
N TYR A 104 -8.39 -14.48 8.47
CA TYR A 104 -8.32 -13.01 8.45
C TYR A 104 -9.63 -12.31 8.84
N LYS A 105 -10.67 -13.05 9.24
CA LYS A 105 -12.00 -12.49 9.58
C LYS A 105 -12.00 -11.46 10.70
N ASN A 106 -10.95 -11.44 11.53
CA ASN A 106 -10.79 -10.51 12.65
C ASN A 106 -9.82 -9.37 12.32
N ASP A 107 -9.23 -9.36 11.13
CA ASP A 107 -8.32 -8.30 10.70
C ASP A 107 -9.09 -7.11 10.16
N SER A 108 -8.49 -5.93 10.35
CA SER A 108 -9.02 -4.70 9.78
C SER A 108 -8.59 -4.60 8.31
N PRO A 109 -9.49 -4.17 7.41
CA PRO A 109 -9.10 -3.88 6.04
C PRO A 109 -8.09 -2.73 6.00
N PHE A 110 -7.31 -2.69 4.92
CA PHE A 110 -6.44 -1.57 4.61
C PHE A 110 -7.23 -0.25 4.62
N LYS A 111 -6.60 0.81 5.11
CA LYS A 111 -7.12 2.18 4.97
C LYS A 111 -6.02 3.13 4.54
N PHE A 112 -6.40 4.17 3.81
CA PHE A 112 -5.46 5.25 3.51
C PHE A 112 -6.08 6.63 3.59
N TYR A 113 -5.23 7.61 3.89
CA TYR A 113 -5.59 9.01 4.01
C TYR A 113 -4.60 9.86 3.22
N LEU A 114 -5.11 10.85 2.49
CA LEU A 114 -4.34 11.80 1.70
C LEU A 114 -4.42 13.19 2.34
N GLU A 115 -3.28 13.84 2.55
CA GLU A 115 -3.14 15.24 2.95
C GLU A 115 -2.67 16.11 1.78
#